data_AF-A0A5J4WNX0-F1
#
_entry.id   AF-A0A5J4WNX0-F1
#
_cell.length_a   1.000
_cell.length_b   1.000
_cell.length_c   1.000
_cell.angle_alpha   90.00
_cell.angle_beta   90.00
_cell.angle_gamma   90.00
#
_symmetry.space_group_name_H-M   'P 1'
#
loop_
_entity.id
_entity.type
_entity.pdbx_description
1 polymer ?
#
loop_
_entity_poly.entity_id
_entity_poly.type
_entity_poly.pdbx_seq_one_letter_code
_entity_poly.pdbx_strand_id
1 'polypeptide(L)'
;MSNNSGNGPENTVRGNETSRSQAAFIEQRAMQEQNRLLKLENETLVREKNEIEQKCNEEMRTLKEQLRDKEEQCKNAEKKILKSEEKLQKEKTEKKKFIDEKKNQQELELKLVESEKLKRNAELDLRHMTDEKNEAIERAEDSEQELKQEVERRRNVQRELDKQYQENSSVKREIERYKKKFEQESSLVSDLETKYLAEAEEKERIKKELEERVQNELTKRQQVEKEKRQLQKEKDDQKNRIEEQITKFNEQQQNLLTFQDDARIKTEQYEKEKQKAEKEQIKTKEEQKMRKEAEIEKCKVEGDILNLKIENDKLKYQFSRIKEKFGSEKIDEEIQQIEIKEKEKEEMNKQQIEEIERSKIELQRLNEELLRERESKERMKQENEKLKEEVEKLKIQPNQNFPISIINQDPSDMEFADIDGIQIRITKKQQKYNTVSLSQVMEDGIWSMESEFQCTTGVNASIGIVKDSFNIPVGFGPSQSPQNQNIAFYPGTAWGNSFYYKGTYTPGVTAFGNNQKVRQELDLQKGTLHFFLENVQQPVFIQGIHEKVRFIFHMFYTGSTCTIRSLKKLAAPTAVQMGNQQAVQW
;
A
#
# COMPACT_ATOMS: atom_id res chain seq x y z
N MET A 1 22.05 -48.70 -165.69
CA MET A 1 21.40 -49.92 -166.21
C MET A 1 20.20 -49.49 -167.04
N SER A 2 19.78 -50.11 -168.15
CA SER A 2 20.49 -50.83 -169.23
C SER A 2 19.44 -51.26 -170.28
N ASN A 3 19.76 -51.16 -171.57
CA ASN A 3 19.11 -51.85 -172.70
C ASN A 3 17.63 -51.51 -173.03
N ASN A 4 17.02 -51.99 -174.14
CA ASN A 4 17.40 -52.04 -175.57
C ASN A 4 16.24 -52.66 -176.41
N SER A 5 16.04 -52.28 -177.69
CA SER A 5 15.33 -53.02 -178.79
C SER A 5 13.84 -53.44 -178.59
N GLY A 6 13.03 -53.79 -179.62
CA GLY A 6 13.19 -53.67 -181.10
C GLY A 6 12.32 -54.66 -181.92
N ASN A 7 12.12 -54.37 -183.22
CA ASN A 7 11.70 -55.23 -184.37
C ASN A 7 10.21 -55.59 -184.67
N GLY A 8 9.96 -55.94 -185.96
CA GLY A 8 8.67 -56.32 -186.60
C GLY A 8 8.44 -57.85 -186.67
N PRO A 9 8.07 -58.52 -187.81
CA PRO A 9 8.10 -58.15 -189.26
C PRO A 9 6.71 -58.42 -189.97
N GLU A 10 6.43 -58.93 -191.21
CA GLU A 10 7.15 -59.47 -192.39
C GLU A 10 6.23 -59.71 -193.66
N ASN A 11 6.83 -59.99 -194.84
CA ASN A 11 6.36 -60.79 -196.03
C ASN A 11 5.26 -60.33 -197.06
N THR A 12 5.16 -60.78 -198.35
CA THR A 12 6.08 -61.16 -199.50
C THR A 12 5.28 -61.36 -200.85
N VAL A 13 5.96 -61.45 -202.02
CA VAL A 13 5.57 -62.06 -203.35
C VAL A 13 4.88 -61.13 -204.41
N ARG A 14 4.93 -61.29 -205.76
CA ARG A 14 5.96 -61.51 -206.85
C ARG A 14 5.24 -61.77 -208.21
N GLY A 15 5.67 -61.24 -209.38
CA GLY A 15 5.12 -61.70 -210.70
C GLY A 15 5.47 -60.91 -211.99
N ASN A 16 5.84 -61.61 -213.07
CA ASN A 16 6.55 -61.16 -214.29
C ASN A 16 5.72 -60.61 -215.50
N GLU A 17 6.37 -59.74 -216.28
CA GLU A 17 6.57 -59.71 -217.77
C GLU A 17 5.42 -59.72 -218.82
N THR A 18 5.29 -58.56 -219.49
CA THR A 18 5.46 -58.34 -220.95
C THR A 18 4.68 -59.15 -222.01
N SER A 19 3.56 -58.60 -222.53
CA SER A 19 3.47 -58.17 -223.96
C SER A 19 2.08 -57.64 -224.43
N ARG A 20 2.10 -56.38 -224.92
CA ARG A 20 1.22 -55.72 -225.93
C ARG A 20 -0.30 -56.05 -226.06
N SER A 21 -1.06 -54.95 -226.01
CA SER A 21 -2.30 -54.63 -226.75
C SER A 21 -3.65 -54.80 -226.02
N GLN A 22 -4.49 -53.75 -226.09
CA GLN A 22 -5.94 -53.71 -225.80
C GLN A 22 -6.44 -54.00 -224.34
N ALA A 23 -5.93 -53.28 -223.33
CA ALA A 23 -6.49 -53.34 -221.95
C ALA A 23 -6.53 -52.01 -221.13
N ALA A 24 -6.03 -50.90 -221.66
CA ALA A 24 -5.54 -49.77 -220.84
C ALA A 24 -6.58 -48.72 -220.34
N PHE A 25 -7.87 -49.06 -220.16
CA PHE A 25 -8.93 -48.04 -219.93
C PHE A 25 -9.77 -48.18 -218.65
N ILE A 26 -9.53 -49.20 -217.80
CA ILE A 26 -10.36 -49.47 -216.60
C ILE A 26 -9.62 -49.07 -215.30
N GLU A 27 -8.31 -49.28 -215.24
CA GLU A 27 -7.50 -49.18 -214.02
C GLU A 27 -7.41 -47.76 -213.43
N GLN A 28 -7.36 -46.73 -214.30
CA GLN A 28 -7.23 -45.32 -213.90
C GLN A 28 -8.39 -44.83 -213.00
N ARG A 29 -9.57 -45.45 -213.08
CA ARG A 29 -10.77 -45.01 -212.35
C ARG A 29 -10.79 -45.46 -210.88
N ALA A 30 -10.12 -46.56 -210.54
CA ALA A 30 -10.07 -47.06 -209.16
C ALA A 30 -9.14 -46.22 -208.26
N MET A 31 -7.99 -45.81 -208.80
CA MET A 31 -6.95 -45.11 -208.03
C MET A 31 -7.33 -43.69 -207.59
N GLN A 32 -8.35 -43.09 -208.24
CA GLN A 32 -8.87 -41.77 -207.84
C GLN A 32 -9.75 -41.83 -206.58
N GLU A 33 -10.59 -42.85 -206.41
CA GLU A 33 -11.51 -42.92 -205.26
C GLU A 33 -10.75 -43.25 -203.96
N GLN A 34 -9.71 -44.09 -204.02
CA GLN A 34 -8.87 -44.40 -202.86
C GLN A 34 -8.14 -43.15 -202.32
N ASN A 35 -7.70 -42.26 -203.21
CA ASN A 35 -7.08 -40.96 -202.84
C ASN A 35 -8.07 -40.00 -202.16
N ARG A 36 -9.37 -40.14 -202.40
CA ARG A 36 -10.42 -39.32 -201.76
C ARG A 36 -10.64 -39.74 -200.31
N LEU A 37 -10.68 -41.05 -200.04
CA LEU A 37 -10.90 -41.60 -198.70
C LEU A 37 -9.77 -41.23 -197.73
N LEU A 38 -8.50 -41.41 -198.15
CA LEU A 38 -7.31 -41.10 -197.34
C LEU A 38 -7.20 -39.62 -196.93
N LYS A 39 -7.80 -38.69 -197.70
CA LYS A 39 -7.87 -37.27 -197.30
C LYS A 39 -8.88 -37.04 -196.18
N LEU A 40 -10.04 -37.69 -196.25
CA LEU A 40 -11.09 -37.58 -195.22
C LEU A 40 -10.63 -38.14 -193.87
N GLU A 41 -9.87 -39.24 -193.91
CA GLU A 41 -9.27 -39.88 -192.75
C GLU A 41 -8.21 -38.97 -192.08
N ASN A 42 -7.30 -38.38 -192.87
CA ASN A 42 -6.32 -37.41 -192.36
C ASN A 42 -6.97 -36.17 -191.73
N GLU A 43 -8.02 -35.60 -192.35
CA GLU A 43 -8.77 -34.49 -191.75
C GLU A 43 -9.44 -34.86 -190.41
N THR A 44 -9.81 -36.13 -190.23
CA THR A 44 -10.43 -36.62 -188.99
C THR A 44 -9.39 -36.76 -187.89
N LEU A 45 -8.26 -37.43 -188.16
CA LEU A 45 -7.16 -37.61 -187.21
C LEU A 45 -6.57 -36.27 -186.73
N VAL A 46 -6.53 -35.23 -187.58
CA VAL A 46 -6.09 -33.88 -187.19
C VAL A 46 -7.04 -33.23 -186.18
N ARG A 47 -8.35 -33.49 -186.25
CA ARG A 47 -9.32 -32.98 -185.26
C ARG A 47 -9.17 -33.73 -183.93
N GLU A 48 -9.10 -35.05 -183.96
CA GLU A 48 -8.90 -35.88 -182.75
C GLU A 48 -7.61 -35.50 -182.02
N LYS A 49 -6.50 -35.30 -182.75
CA LYS A 49 -5.24 -34.82 -182.16
C LYS A 49 -5.43 -33.48 -181.44
N ASN A 50 -6.11 -32.51 -182.08
CA ASN A 50 -6.32 -31.18 -181.50
C ASN A 50 -7.22 -31.24 -180.25
N GLU A 51 -8.27 -32.08 -180.23
CA GLU A 51 -9.10 -32.27 -179.03
C GLU A 51 -8.32 -32.91 -177.86
N ILE A 52 -7.47 -33.91 -178.15
CA ILE A 52 -6.61 -34.55 -177.14
C ILE A 52 -5.58 -33.55 -176.59
N GLU A 53 -4.96 -32.77 -177.48
CA GLU A 53 -3.98 -31.74 -177.10
C GLU A 53 -4.63 -30.60 -176.30
N GLN A 54 -5.89 -30.24 -176.60
CA GLN A 54 -6.66 -29.26 -175.84
C GLN A 54 -7.03 -29.79 -174.43
N LYS A 55 -7.58 -31.01 -174.33
CA LYS A 55 -7.90 -31.66 -173.03
C LYS A 55 -6.67 -31.80 -172.14
N CYS A 56 -5.55 -32.27 -172.69
CA CYS A 56 -4.30 -32.45 -171.96
C CYS A 56 -3.76 -31.12 -171.40
N ASN A 57 -3.90 -30.02 -172.15
CA ASN A 57 -3.57 -28.68 -171.66
C ASN A 57 -4.51 -28.20 -170.55
N GLU A 58 -5.80 -28.51 -170.61
CA GLU A 58 -6.78 -28.15 -169.56
C GLU A 58 -6.58 -28.95 -168.25
N GLU A 59 -6.30 -30.25 -168.34
CA GLU A 59 -5.91 -31.08 -167.18
C GLU A 59 -4.62 -30.57 -166.54
N MET A 60 -3.58 -30.27 -167.34
CA MET A 60 -2.31 -29.74 -166.86
C MET A 60 -2.47 -28.36 -166.19
N ARG A 61 -3.43 -27.54 -166.66
CA ARG A 61 -3.79 -26.26 -166.04
C ARG A 61 -4.48 -26.48 -164.68
N THR A 62 -5.42 -27.41 -164.63
CA THR A 62 -6.20 -27.75 -163.43
C THR A 62 -5.31 -28.31 -162.31
N LEU A 63 -4.37 -29.19 -162.64
CA LEU A 63 -3.41 -29.74 -161.68
C LEU A 63 -2.45 -28.67 -161.11
N LYS A 64 -2.06 -27.68 -161.93
CA LYS A 64 -1.25 -26.53 -161.48
C LYS A 64 -2.02 -25.58 -160.56
N GLU A 65 -3.34 -25.50 -160.68
CA GLU A 65 -4.20 -24.79 -159.72
C GLU A 65 -4.20 -25.51 -158.37
N GLN A 66 -4.53 -26.80 -158.37
CA GLN A 66 -4.61 -27.63 -157.17
C GLN A 66 -3.29 -27.70 -156.39
N LEU A 67 -2.15 -27.71 -157.08
CA LEU A 67 -0.83 -27.70 -156.43
C LEU A 67 -0.58 -26.39 -155.67
N ARG A 68 -0.97 -25.24 -156.24
CA ARG A 68 -0.84 -23.92 -155.58
C ARG A 68 -1.74 -23.82 -154.36
N ASP A 69 -3.00 -24.25 -154.48
CA ASP A 69 -3.93 -24.33 -153.35
C ASP A 69 -3.37 -25.20 -152.21
N LYS A 70 -2.71 -26.31 -152.54
CA LYS A 70 -2.09 -27.20 -151.54
C LYS A 70 -0.86 -26.58 -150.88
N GLU A 71 0.01 -25.93 -151.64
CA GLU A 71 1.14 -25.19 -151.04
C GLU A 71 0.66 -24.08 -150.09
N GLU A 72 -0.38 -23.33 -150.46
CA GLU A 72 -0.91 -22.27 -149.61
C GLU A 72 -1.67 -22.83 -148.38
N GLN A 73 -2.38 -23.96 -148.52
CA GLN A 73 -2.93 -24.69 -147.38
C GLN A 73 -1.83 -25.12 -146.38
N CYS A 74 -0.71 -25.66 -146.86
CA CYS A 74 0.43 -26.04 -146.01
C CYS A 74 1.05 -24.82 -145.31
N LYS A 75 1.39 -23.77 -146.05
CA LYS A 75 1.96 -22.51 -145.50
C LYS A 75 1.03 -21.86 -144.44
N ASN A 76 -0.29 -22.01 -144.60
CA ASN A 76 -1.27 -21.52 -143.63
C ASN A 76 -1.51 -22.47 -142.44
N ALA A 77 -1.21 -23.77 -142.57
CA ALA A 77 -1.18 -24.72 -141.46
C ALA A 77 0.06 -24.50 -140.57
N GLU A 78 1.25 -24.38 -141.17
CA GLU A 78 2.52 -24.10 -140.46
C GLU A 78 2.42 -22.83 -139.60
N LYS A 79 1.89 -21.73 -140.18
CA LYS A 79 1.64 -20.47 -139.45
C LYS A 79 0.65 -20.59 -138.29
N LYS A 80 -0.26 -21.58 -138.30
CA LYS A 80 -1.16 -21.87 -137.18
C LYS A 80 -0.45 -22.69 -136.09
N ILE A 81 0.35 -23.68 -136.49
CA ILE A 81 1.15 -24.52 -135.58
C ILE A 81 2.12 -23.62 -134.79
N LEU A 82 2.94 -22.82 -135.46
CA LEU A 82 3.93 -21.95 -134.82
C LEU A 82 3.29 -21.00 -133.78
N LYS A 83 2.16 -20.37 -134.13
CA LYS A 83 1.41 -19.50 -133.20
C LYS A 83 0.82 -20.26 -132.00
N SER A 84 0.47 -21.54 -132.17
CA SER A 84 0.00 -22.38 -131.07
C SER A 84 1.14 -22.80 -130.13
N GLU A 85 2.33 -23.07 -130.68
CA GLU A 85 3.53 -23.40 -129.90
C GLU A 85 4.04 -22.18 -129.12
N GLU A 86 4.10 -21.00 -129.74
CA GLU A 86 4.40 -19.73 -129.05
C GLU A 86 3.46 -19.48 -127.87
N LYS A 87 2.15 -19.70 -128.06
CA LYS A 87 1.15 -19.54 -126.99
C LYS A 87 1.37 -20.55 -125.87
N LEU A 88 1.57 -21.82 -126.20
CA LEU A 88 1.83 -22.88 -125.23
C LEU A 88 3.12 -22.64 -124.44
N GLN A 89 4.15 -22.08 -125.08
CA GLN A 89 5.43 -21.78 -124.43
C GLN A 89 5.32 -20.56 -123.49
N LYS A 90 4.53 -19.53 -123.84
CA LYS A 90 4.17 -18.44 -122.92
C LYS A 90 3.41 -18.98 -121.71
N GLU A 91 2.35 -19.77 -121.92
CA GLU A 91 1.57 -20.37 -120.83
C GLU A 91 2.42 -21.26 -119.90
N LYS A 92 3.38 -22.02 -120.44
CA LYS A 92 4.36 -22.80 -119.65
C LYS A 92 5.27 -21.91 -118.80
N THR A 93 5.77 -20.80 -119.34
CA THR A 93 6.65 -19.88 -118.59
C THR A 93 5.90 -19.08 -117.52
N GLU A 94 4.65 -18.69 -117.79
CA GLU A 94 3.74 -18.06 -116.82
C GLU A 94 3.37 -19.03 -115.69
N LYS A 95 2.98 -20.27 -116.02
CA LYS A 95 2.71 -21.33 -115.01
C LYS A 95 3.94 -21.63 -114.17
N LYS A 96 5.15 -21.61 -114.73
CA LYS A 96 6.38 -21.79 -113.95
C LYS A 96 6.58 -20.64 -112.95
N LYS A 97 6.46 -19.37 -113.39
CA LYS A 97 6.56 -18.21 -112.49
C LYS A 97 5.58 -18.31 -111.33
N PHE A 98 4.31 -18.61 -111.60
CA PHE A 98 3.29 -18.74 -110.56
C PHE A 98 3.58 -19.87 -109.55
N ILE A 99 4.18 -20.98 -110.00
CA ILE A 99 4.63 -22.06 -109.11
C ILE A 99 5.79 -21.61 -108.22
N ASP A 100 6.76 -20.89 -108.77
CA ASP A 100 7.93 -20.44 -108.02
C ASP A 100 7.59 -19.26 -107.07
N GLU A 101 6.69 -18.36 -107.47
CA GLU A 101 6.07 -17.34 -106.60
C GLU A 101 5.30 -17.97 -105.43
N LYS A 102 4.47 -18.99 -105.71
CA LYS A 102 3.71 -19.69 -104.65
C LYS A 102 4.62 -20.41 -103.65
N LYS A 103 5.74 -21.01 -104.10
CA LYS A 103 6.75 -21.59 -103.19
C LYS A 103 7.36 -20.53 -102.28
N ASN A 104 7.79 -19.40 -102.84
CA ASN A 104 8.36 -18.29 -102.07
C ASN A 104 7.36 -17.76 -101.03
N GLN A 105 6.07 -17.68 -101.38
CA GLN A 105 5.01 -17.29 -100.45
C GLN A 105 4.85 -18.30 -99.30
N GLN A 106 4.85 -19.61 -99.59
CA GLN A 106 4.79 -20.66 -98.56
C GLN A 106 6.04 -20.69 -97.66
N GLU A 107 7.22 -20.40 -98.21
CA GLU A 107 8.46 -20.29 -97.42
C GLU A 107 8.45 -19.07 -96.49
N LEU A 108 7.92 -17.94 -96.95
CA LEU A 108 7.72 -16.73 -96.13
C LEU A 108 6.68 -16.96 -95.03
N GLU A 109 5.59 -17.67 -95.33
CA GLU A 109 4.53 -18.02 -94.36
C GLU A 109 5.09 -18.94 -93.25
N LEU A 110 5.88 -19.96 -93.60
CA LEU A 110 6.56 -20.83 -92.62
C LEU A 110 7.52 -20.03 -91.73
N LYS A 111 8.34 -19.14 -92.32
CA LYS A 111 9.27 -18.26 -91.57
C LYS A 111 8.54 -17.28 -90.65
N LEU A 112 7.36 -16.79 -91.05
CA LEU A 112 6.52 -15.95 -90.20
C LEU A 112 5.98 -16.72 -89.00
N VAL A 113 5.44 -17.92 -89.21
CA VAL A 113 4.92 -18.79 -88.13
C VAL A 113 6.04 -19.20 -87.15
N GLU A 114 7.23 -19.50 -87.65
CA GLU A 114 8.40 -19.80 -86.80
C GLU A 114 8.85 -18.58 -85.99
N SER A 115 8.88 -17.39 -86.61
CA SER A 115 9.17 -16.12 -85.93
C SER A 115 8.14 -15.77 -84.86
N GLU A 116 6.83 -15.96 -85.12
CA GLU A 116 5.78 -15.77 -84.12
C GLU A 116 5.89 -16.75 -82.95
N LYS A 117 6.28 -18.01 -83.22
CA LYS A 117 6.52 -19.01 -82.18
C LYS A 117 7.70 -18.63 -81.29
N LEU A 118 8.82 -18.21 -81.90
CA LEU A 118 10.00 -17.71 -81.16
C LEU A 118 9.66 -16.47 -80.32
N LYS A 119 8.88 -15.54 -80.88
CA LYS A 119 8.38 -14.36 -80.15
C LYS A 119 7.51 -14.74 -78.96
N ARG A 120 6.56 -15.68 -79.12
CA ARG A 120 5.71 -16.17 -78.01
C ARG A 120 6.52 -16.83 -76.90
N ASN A 121 7.53 -17.63 -77.25
CA ASN A 121 8.41 -18.24 -76.26
C ASN A 121 9.17 -17.16 -75.48
N ALA A 122 9.84 -16.22 -76.17
CA ALA A 122 10.56 -15.13 -75.53
C ALA A 122 9.65 -14.22 -74.66
N GLU A 123 8.39 -14.03 -75.04
CA GLU A 123 7.41 -13.29 -74.23
C GLU A 123 6.98 -14.06 -72.97
N LEU A 124 6.88 -15.39 -73.03
CA LEU A 124 6.64 -16.25 -71.86
C LEU A 124 7.86 -16.26 -70.93
N ASP A 125 9.06 -16.42 -71.47
CA ASP A 125 10.32 -16.39 -70.69
C ASP A 125 10.48 -15.04 -69.96
N LEU A 126 10.18 -13.93 -70.64
CA LEU A 126 10.18 -12.59 -70.04
C LEU A 126 9.11 -12.41 -68.94
N ARG A 127 7.94 -13.02 -69.08
CA ARG A 127 6.90 -13.02 -68.02
C ARG A 127 7.37 -13.81 -66.81
N HIS A 128 7.84 -15.04 -66.99
CA HIS A 128 8.37 -15.87 -65.90
C HIS A 128 9.52 -15.18 -65.14
N MET A 129 10.51 -14.62 -65.85
CA MET A 129 11.59 -13.84 -65.21
C MET A 129 11.10 -12.56 -64.50
N THR A 130 9.98 -11.97 -64.94
CA THR A 130 9.38 -10.81 -64.27
C THR A 130 8.64 -11.24 -63.01
N ASP A 131 7.89 -12.33 -63.07
CA ASP A 131 7.13 -12.87 -61.94
C ASP A 131 8.07 -13.40 -60.84
N GLU A 132 9.10 -14.19 -61.18
CA GLU A 132 10.16 -14.63 -60.26
C GLU A 132 10.86 -13.45 -59.57
N LYS A 133 11.12 -12.37 -60.32
CA LYS A 133 11.73 -11.14 -59.79
C LYS A 133 10.76 -10.40 -58.86
N ASN A 134 9.48 -10.34 -59.19
CA ASN A 134 8.47 -9.69 -58.34
C ASN A 134 8.32 -10.44 -57.02
N GLU A 135 8.22 -11.79 -57.04
CA GLU A 135 8.23 -12.59 -55.81
C GLU A 135 9.53 -12.41 -55.00
N ALA A 136 10.68 -12.25 -55.66
CA ALA A 136 11.96 -12.00 -55.00
C ALA A 136 12.03 -10.60 -54.35
N ILE A 137 11.30 -9.62 -54.87
CA ILE A 137 11.13 -8.30 -54.25
C ILE A 137 10.17 -8.40 -53.06
N GLU A 138 9.00 -9.02 -53.23
CA GLU A 138 8.00 -9.20 -52.16
C GLU A 138 8.61 -9.91 -50.94
N ARG A 139 9.32 -11.03 -51.15
CA ARG A 139 10.06 -11.75 -50.10
C ARG A 139 11.15 -10.91 -49.42
N ALA A 140 11.74 -9.93 -50.12
CA ALA A 140 12.73 -9.02 -49.55
C ALA A 140 12.09 -7.88 -48.74
N GLU A 141 10.96 -7.33 -49.21
CA GLU A 141 10.18 -6.30 -48.51
C GLU A 141 9.57 -6.84 -47.20
N ASP A 142 9.01 -8.06 -47.23
CA ASP A 142 8.55 -8.77 -46.03
C ASP A 142 9.68 -8.95 -45.01
N SER A 143 10.84 -9.43 -45.44
CA SER A 143 12.00 -9.63 -44.55
C SER A 143 12.55 -8.32 -43.99
N GLU A 144 12.55 -7.24 -44.79
CA GLU A 144 12.92 -5.90 -44.29
C GLU A 144 11.88 -5.38 -43.27
N GLN A 145 10.59 -5.69 -43.45
CA GLN A 145 9.53 -5.35 -42.51
C GLN A 145 9.65 -6.13 -41.19
N GLU A 146 9.95 -7.44 -41.23
CA GLU A 146 10.26 -8.23 -40.03
C GLU A 146 11.47 -7.68 -39.27
N LEU A 147 12.55 -7.33 -40.00
CA LEU A 147 13.75 -6.72 -39.42
C LEU A 147 13.46 -5.36 -38.78
N LYS A 148 12.62 -4.51 -39.39
CA LYS A 148 12.16 -3.24 -38.81
C LYS A 148 11.38 -3.47 -37.50
N GLN A 149 10.49 -4.46 -37.47
CA GLN A 149 9.74 -4.82 -36.26
C GLN A 149 10.64 -5.39 -35.15
N GLU A 150 11.63 -6.22 -35.50
CA GLU A 150 12.63 -6.75 -34.57
C GLU A 150 13.49 -5.63 -33.95
N VAL A 151 13.95 -4.67 -34.77
CA VAL A 151 14.71 -3.51 -34.29
C VAL A 151 13.89 -2.65 -33.33
N GLU A 152 12.61 -2.39 -33.60
CA GLU A 152 11.78 -1.61 -32.68
C GLU A 152 11.38 -2.41 -31.43
N ARG A 153 11.20 -3.74 -31.51
CA ARG A 153 11.07 -4.59 -30.30
C ARG A 153 12.32 -4.50 -29.41
N ARG A 154 13.54 -4.54 -29.99
CA ARG A 154 14.80 -4.33 -29.24
C ARG A 154 14.90 -2.94 -28.61
N ARG A 155 14.50 -1.88 -29.33
CA ARG A 155 14.45 -0.50 -28.79
C ARG A 155 13.47 -0.35 -27.64
N ASN A 156 12.30 -0.98 -27.70
CA ASN A 156 11.36 -1.00 -26.58
C ASN A 156 11.96 -1.70 -25.35
N VAL A 157 12.61 -2.87 -25.53
CA VAL A 157 13.28 -3.59 -24.44
C VAL A 157 14.41 -2.76 -23.83
N GLN A 158 15.25 -2.10 -24.64
CA GLN A 158 16.30 -1.22 -24.12
C GLN A 158 15.73 -0.04 -23.32
N ARG A 159 14.68 0.62 -23.83
CA ARG A 159 14.01 1.73 -23.12
C ARG A 159 13.46 1.31 -21.76
N GLU A 160 12.90 0.11 -21.64
CA GLU A 160 12.43 -0.41 -20.34
C GLU A 160 13.59 -0.82 -19.43
N LEU A 161 14.68 -1.39 -19.97
CA LEU A 161 15.90 -1.70 -19.20
C LEU A 161 16.56 -0.44 -18.63
N ASP A 162 16.67 0.63 -19.43
CA ASP A 162 17.22 1.93 -19.00
C ASP A 162 16.34 2.56 -17.90
N LYS A 163 15.01 2.45 -18.03
CA LYS A 163 14.04 2.88 -17.03
C LYS A 163 14.19 2.09 -15.72
N GLN A 164 14.24 0.75 -15.78
CA GLN A 164 14.48 -0.09 -14.61
C GLN A 164 15.83 0.21 -13.94
N TYR A 165 16.87 0.55 -14.71
CA TYR A 165 18.16 0.97 -14.16
C TYR A 165 18.07 2.30 -13.40
N GLN A 166 17.31 3.27 -13.93
CA GLN A 166 17.03 4.54 -13.24
C GLN A 166 16.20 4.36 -11.97
N GLU A 167 15.16 3.52 -12.02
CA GLU A 167 14.30 3.17 -10.87
C GLU A 167 15.14 2.50 -9.76
N ASN A 168 15.92 1.47 -10.09
CA ASN A 168 16.84 0.82 -9.15
C ASN A 168 17.87 1.80 -8.55
N SER A 169 18.40 2.71 -9.36
CA SER A 169 19.31 3.79 -8.92
C SER A 169 18.61 4.77 -7.97
N SER A 170 17.31 5.02 -8.13
CA SER A 170 16.52 5.82 -7.18
C SER A 170 16.28 5.07 -5.87
N VAL A 171 15.76 3.84 -5.93
CA VAL A 171 15.49 3.00 -4.75
C VAL A 171 16.75 2.79 -3.91
N LYS A 172 17.91 2.55 -4.54
CA LYS A 172 19.20 2.43 -3.83
C LYS A 172 19.59 3.70 -3.07
N ARG A 173 19.30 4.89 -3.61
CA ARG A 173 19.51 6.18 -2.93
C ARG A 173 18.54 6.41 -1.78
N GLU A 174 17.32 5.86 -1.85
CA GLU A 174 16.36 5.93 -0.75
C GLU A 174 16.72 4.96 0.37
N ILE A 175 17.14 3.73 0.06
CA ILE A 175 17.64 2.76 1.05
C ILE A 175 18.79 3.37 1.87
N GLU A 176 19.76 4.02 1.23
CA GLU A 176 20.88 4.66 1.95
C GLU A 176 20.41 5.84 2.83
N ARG A 177 19.39 6.60 2.40
CA ARG A 177 18.77 7.66 3.23
C ARG A 177 18.06 7.08 4.45
N TYR A 178 17.29 6.00 4.29
CA TYR A 178 16.61 5.34 5.41
C TYR A 178 17.60 4.69 6.38
N LYS A 179 18.66 4.04 5.85
CA LYS A 179 19.76 3.49 6.67
C LYS A 179 20.41 4.57 7.53
N LYS A 180 20.73 5.74 6.94
CA LYS A 180 21.30 6.86 7.70
C LYS A 180 20.34 7.43 8.75
N LYS A 181 19.03 7.50 8.47
CA LYS A 181 18.03 7.87 9.50
C LYS A 181 17.99 6.87 10.65
N PHE A 182 17.95 5.57 10.34
CA PHE A 182 17.95 4.50 11.33
C PHE A 182 19.21 4.52 12.21
N GLU A 183 20.39 4.79 11.64
CA GLU A 183 21.64 4.98 12.39
C GLU A 183 21.54 6.19 13.35
N GLN A 184 20.92 7.31 12.93
CA GLN A 184 20.69 8.48 13.78
C GLN A 184 19.66 8.23 14.89
N GLU A 185 18.55 7.57 14.58
CA GLU A 185 17.50 7.20 15.54
C GLU A 185 18.02 6.19 16.57
N SER A 186 18.79 5.18 16.14
CA SER A 186 19.45 4.21 17.02
C SER A 186 20.47 4.87 17.98
N SER A 187 21.24 5.85 17.50
CA SER A 187 22.11 6.66 18.35
C SER A 187 21.32 7.46 19.40
N LEU A 188 20.21 8.09 19.00
CA LEU A 188 19.36 8.87 19.90
C LEU A 188 18.67 7.98 20.96
N VAL A 189 18.24 6.77 20.59
CA VAL A 189 17.69 5.79 21.54
C VAL A 189 18.75 5.38 22.57
N SER A 190 19.99 5.10 22.14
CA SER A 190 21.11 4.78 23.04
C SER A 190 21.44 5.93 24.01
N ASP A 191 21.44 7.18 23.53
CA ASP A 191 21.62 8.38 24.37
C ASP A 191 20.50 8.56 25.39
N LEU A 192 19.25 8.19 25.05
CA LEU A 192 18.09 8.29 25.93
C LEU A 192 18.07 7.15 26.96
N GLU A 193 18.38 5.92 26.55
CA GLU A 193 18.52 4.75 27.43
C GLU A 193 19.63 4.98 28.47
N THR A 194 20.79 5.48 28.04
CA THR A 194 21.90 5.84 28.93
C THR A 194 21.48 6.88 29.99
N LYS A 195 20.72 7.91 29.59
CA LYS A 195 20.19 8.93 30.53
C LYS A 195 19.16 8.36 31.50
N TYR A 196 18.26 7.50 31.01
CA TYR A 196 17.23 6.87 31.82
C TYR A 196 17.83 5.93 32.87
N LEU A 197 18.86 5.15 32.51
CA LEU A 197 19.60 4.30 33.44
C LEU A 197 20.30 5.13 34.53
N ALA A 198 20.99 6.22 34.16
CA ALA A 198 21.61 7.12 35.13
C ALA A 198 20.59 7.79 36.07
N GLU A 199 19.42 8.19 35.56
CA GLU A 199 18.33 8.73 36.39
C GLU A 199 17.74 7.68 37.35
N ALA A 200 17.68 6.41 36.94
CA ALA A 200 17.24 5.31 37.80
C ALA A 200 18.26 5.00 38.91
N GLU A 201 19.56 5.00 38.60
CA GLU A 201 20.65 4.83 39.59
C GLU A 201 20.67 5.97 40.61
N GLU A 202 20.51 7.22 40.16
CA GLU A 202 20.41 8.41 41.03
C GLU A 202 19.22 8.29 42.00
N LYS A 203 18.04 7.92 41.50
CA LYS A 203 16.83 7.71 42.33
C LYS A 203 17.03 6.59 43.36
N GLU A 204 17.66 5.48 42.98
CA GLU A 204 17.93 4.37 43.90
C GLU A 204 18.99 4.73 44.94
N ARG A 205 19.95 5.62 44.64
CA ARG A 205 20.85 6.19 45.66
C ARG A 205 20.10 7.11 46.64
N ILE A 206 19.31 8.06 46.13
CA ILE A 206 18.49 8.96 46.95
C ILE A 206 17.54 8.16 47.87
N LYS A 207 16.92 7.09 47.35
CA LYS A 207 16.09 6.17 48.14
C LYS A 207 16.86 5.52 49.29
N LYS A 208 18.06 5.00 49.05
CA LYS A 208 18.92 4.42 50.11
C LYS A 208 19.35 5.46 51.15
N GLU A 209 19.72 6.67 50.72
CA GLU A 209 20.03 7.79 51.63
C GLU A 209 18.83 8.16 52.52
N LEU A 210 17.60 8.09 51.99
CA LEU A 210 16.37 8.34 52.76
C LEU A 210 16.03 7.18 53.72
N GLU A 211 16.16 5.92 53.27
CA GLU A 211 15.98 4.73 54.10
C GLU A 211 16.96 4.74 55.29
N GLU A 212 18.23 5.08 55.06
CA GLU A 212 19.23 5.22 56.11
C GLU A 212 18.90 6.37 57.09
N ARG A 213 18.46 7.53 56.61
CA ARG A 213 18.02 8.65 57.46
C ARG A 213 16.83 8.26 58.35
N VAL A 214 15.82 7.58 57.80
CA VAL A 214 14.65 7.09 58.54
C VAL A 214 15.08 6.09 59.62
N GLN A 215 15.97 5.15 59.29
CA GLN A 215 16.48 4.18 60.25
C GLN A 215 17.31 4.85 61.37
N ASN A 216 18.13 5.84 61.04
CA ASN A 216 18.91 6.63 61.99
C ASN A 216 18.05 7.56 62.87
N GLU A 217 16.86 7.96 62.42
CA GLU A 217 15.91 8.66 63.29
C GLU A 217 15.12 7.69 64.18
N LEU A 218 14.78 6.50 63.67
CA LEU A 218 14.11 5.45 64.44
C LEU A 218 14.97 4.98 65.62
N THR A 219 16.28 4.78 65.43
CA THR A 219 17.20 4.41 66.53
C THR A 219 17.33 5.52 67.57
N LYS A 220 17.43 6.79 67.16
CA LYS A 220 17.39 7.95 68.07
C LYS A 220 16.09 8.00 68.89
N ARG A 221 14.93 7.84 68.25
CA ARG A 221 13.62 7.79 68.92
C ARG A 221 13.55 6.66 69.94
N GLN A 222 14.03 5.46 69.61
CA GLN A 222 14.11 4.33 70.54
C GLN A 222 15.07 4.58 71.73
N GLN A 223 16.17 5.29 71.52
CA GLN A 223 17.09 5.66 72.61
C GLN A 223 16.46 6.68 73.55
N VAL A 224 15.87 7.76 73.03
CA VAL A 224 15.14 8.76 73.83
C VAL A 224 13.99 8.13 74.60
N GLU A 225 13.30 7.12 74.04
CA GLU A 225 12.26 6.40 74.77
C GLU A 225 12.82 5.55 75.93
N LYS A 226 13.97 4.88 75.74
CA LYS A 226 14.66 4.15 76.82
C LYS A 226 15.10 5.09 77.95
N GLU A 227 15.71 6.21 77.61
CA GLU A 227 16.15 7.24 78.56
C GLU A 227 14.95 7.82 79.33
N LYS A 228 13.84 8.11 78.65
CA LYS A 228 12.59 8.54 79.28
C LYS A 228 11.99 7.49 80.23
N ARG A 229 12.01 6.20 79.85
CA ARG A 229 11.56 5.09 80.70
C ARG A 229 12.44 4.93 81.94
N GLN A 230 13.75 5.08 81.80
CA GLN A 230 14.69 5.05 82.93
C GLN A 230 14.47 6.23 83.88
N LEU A 231 14.41 7.46 83.35
CA LEU A 231 14.17 8.67 84.15
C LEU A 231 12.82 8.62 84.88
N GLN A 232 11.79 8.01 84.28
CA GLN A 232 10.52 7.78 84.95
C GLN A 232 10.68 6.82 86.13
N LYS A 233 11.36 5.67 85.93
CA LYS A 233 11.64 4.73 87.01
C LYS A 233 12.44 5.38 88.15
N GLU A 234 13.46 6.18 87.84
CA GLU A 234 14.25 6.88 88.85
C GLU A 234 13.41 7.88 89.67
N LYS A 235 12.44 8.56 89.05
CA LYS A 235 11.45 9.40 89.74
C LYS A 235 10.51 8.60 90.63
N ASP A 236 10.05 7.44 90.16
CA ASP A 236 9.17 6.57 90.95
C ASP A 236 9.92 5.96 92.16
N ASP A 237 11.18 5.52 91.95
CA ASP A 237 12.08 5.06 93.03
C ASP A 237 12.39 6.19 94.04
N GLN A 238 12.55 7.45 93.60
CA GLN A 238 12.67 8.61 94.49
C GLN A 238 11.38 8.89 95.26
N LYS A 239 10.22 8.85 94.60
CA LYS A 239 8.90 9.06 95.22
C LYS A 239 8.64 8.03 96.33
N ASN A 240 8.93 6.76 96.08
CA ASN A 240 8.81 5.68 97.06
C ASN A 240 9.71 5.93 98.30
N ARG A 241 10.96 6.40 98.11
CA ARG A 241 11.85 6.77 99.23
C ARG A 241 11.33 7.95 100.04
N ILE A 242 10.71 8.94 99.39
CA ILE A 242 10.09 10.09 100.07
C ILE A 242 8.86 9.62 100.88
N GLU A 243 8.04 8.71 100.34
CA GLU A 243 6.88 8.13 101.05
C GLU A 243 7.31 7.27 102.25
N GLU A 244 8.41 6.51 102.14
CA GLU A 244 9.04 5.85 103.30
C GLU A 244 9.51 6.85 104.37
N GLN A 245 10.16 7.95 103.96
CA GLN A 245 10.66 8.98 104.88
C GLN A 245 9.52 9.71 105.60
N ILE A 246 8.44 10.05 104.88
CA ILE A 246 7.22 10.62 105.45
C ILE A 246 6.58 9.66 106.45
N THR A 247 6.53 8.36 106.13
CA THR A 247 6.00 7.33 107.04
C THR A 247 6.80 7.28 108.35
N LYS A 248 8.14 7.19 108.25
CA LYS A 248 9.05 7.18 109.41
C LYS A 248 8.98 8.48 110.22
N PHE A 249 8.80 9.62 109.56
CA PHE A 249 8.61 10.92 110.23
C PHE A 249 7.28 10.98 110.99
N ASN A 250 6.19 10.47 110.41
CA ASN A 250 4.89 10.38 111.08
C ASN A 250 4.94 9.44 112.29
N GLU A 251 5.62 8.29 112.20
CA GLU A 251 5.89 7.41 113.33
C GLU A 251 6.69 8.13 114.44
N GLN A 252 7.73 8.89 114.08
CA GLN A 252 8.50 9.69 115.03
C GLN A 252 7.66 10.80 115.69
N GLN A 253 6.76 11.46 114.95
CA GLN A 253 5.82 12.43 115.54
C GLN A 253 4.84 11.78 116.51
N GLN A 254 4.29 10.60 116.18
CA GLN A 254 3.41 9.86 117.09
C GLN A 254 4.15 9.43 118.37
N ASN A 255 5.38 8.93 118.25
CA ASN A 255 6.22 8.58 119.40
C ASN A 255 6.60 9.80 120.25
N LEU A 256 6.79 10.97 119.65
CA LEU A 256 7.02 12.22 120.39
C LEU A 256 5.75 12.67 121.13
N LEU A 257 4.58 12.52 120.51
CA LEU A 257 3.28 12.88 121.10
C LEU A 257 2.96 11.98 122.31
N THR A 258 3.12 10.65 122.18
CA THR A 258 2.92 9.73 123.31
C THR A 258 3.90 10.00 124.44
N PHE A 259 5.16 10.37 124.14
CA PHE A 259 6.13 10.78 125.17
C PHE A 259 5.74 12.10 125.88
N GLN A 260 5.12 13.05 125.16
CA GLN A 260 4.57 14.27 125.77
C GLN A 260 3.35 13.98 126.65
N ASP A 261 2.44 13.09 126.22
CA ASP A 261 1.32 12.63 127.03
C ASP A 261 1.80 11.91 128.31
N ASP A 262 2.77 11.00 128.20
CA ASP A 262 3.41 10.31 129.32
C ASP A 262 4.07 11.28 130.30
N ALA A 263 4.75 12.32 129.79
CA ALA A 263 5.36 13.37 130.60
C ALA A 263 4.30 14.23 131.32
N ARG A 264 3.18 14.54 130.67
CA ARG A 264 2.05 15.23 131.31
C ARG A 264 1.43 14.35 132.39
N ILE A 265 1.19 13.06 132.13
CA ILE A 265 0.64 12.10 133.09
C ILE A 265 1.55 11.98 134.32
N LYS A 266 2.88 11.87 134.14
CA LYS A 266 3.85 11.86 135.26
C LYS A 266 3.87 13.18 136.03
N THR A 267 3.69 14.31 135.36
CA THR A 267 3.60 15.63 136.01
C THR A 267 2.33 15.74 136.85
N GLU A 268 1.17 15.35 136.31
CA GLU A 268 -0.09 15.28 137.06
C GLU A 268 -0.02 14.30 138.23
N GLN A 269 0.66 13.16 138.09
CA GLN A 269 0.88 12.20 139.18
C GLN A 269 1.75 12.82 140.28
N TYR A 270 2.86 13.47 139.93
CA TYR A 270 3.72 14.19 140.86
C TYR A 270 2.97 15.32 141.58
N GLU A 271 2.11 16.07 140.89
CA GLU A 271 1.26 17.09 141.52
C GLU A 271 0.20 16.48 142.46
N LYS A 272 -0.40 15.34 142.11
CA LYS A 272 -1.34 14.61 142.98
C LYS A 272 -0.64 14.05 144.21
N GLU A 273 0.59 13.55 144.09
CA GLU A 273 1.40 13.11 145.24
C GLU A 273 1.86 14.28 146.10
N LYS A 274 2.28 15.40 145.50
CA LYS A 274 2.60 16.64 146.21
C LYS A 274 1.40 17.15 147.00
N GLN A 275 0.21 17.24 146.39
CA GLN A 275 -1.03 17.62 147.09
C GLN A 275 -1.40 16.65 148.21
N LYS A 276 -1.06 15.35 148.06
CA LYS A 276 -1.28 14.34 149.11
C LYS A 276 -0.33 14.56 150.29
N ALA A 277 0.96 14.80 150.03
CA ALA A 277 1.95 15.15 151.05
C ALA A 277 1.67 16.50 151.73
N GLU A 278 1.15 17.49 150.99
CA GLU A 278 0.69 18.77 151.56
C GLU A 278 -0.52 18.58 152.48
N LYS A 279 -1.50 17.75 152.09
CA LYS A 279 -2.63 17.35 152.97
C LYS A 279 -2.16 16.58 154.21
N GLU A 280 -1.11 15.76 154.09
CA GLU A 280 -0.52 15.01 155.21
C GLU A 280 0.28 15.92 156.16
N GLN A 281 0.94 16.96 155.64
CA GLN A 281 1.48 18.07 156.44
C GLN A 281 0.41 18.92 157.13
N ILE A 282 -0.73 19.17 156.47
CA ILE A 282 -1.85 19.90 157.09
C ILE A 282 -2.41 19.06 158.24
N LYS A 283 -2.72 17.78 158.00
CA LYS A 283 -3.25 16.87 159.01
C LYS A 283 -2.35 16.76 160.25
N THR A 284 -1.03 16.66 160.06
CA THR A 284 -0.07 16.60 161.18
C THR A 284 0.09 17.94 161.93
N LYS A 285 -0.20 19.08 161.29
CA LYS A 285 -0.26 20.40 161.97
C LYS A 285 -1.57 20.60 162.73
N GLU A 286 -2.70 20.14 162.19
CA GLU A 286 -4.01 20.18 162.85
C GLU A 286 -4.03 19.28 164.10
N GLU A 287 -3.44 18.09 164.04
CA GLU A 287 -3.36 17.14 165.15
C GLU A 287 -2.47 17.65 166.32
N GLN A 288 -1.50 18.52 166.03
CA GLN A 288 -0.77 19.26 167.07
C GLN A 288 -1.53 20.47 167.63
N LYS A 289 -2.37 21.13 166.82
CA LYS A 289 -3.18 22.28 167.24
C LYS A 289 -4.33 21.87 168.19
N MET A 290 -4.91 20.69 167.96
CA MET A 290 -5.94 20.04 168.79
C MET A 290 -5.52 19.70 170.24
N ARG A 291 -4.33 20.11 170.69
CA ARG A 291 -3.84 19.93 172.08
C ARG A 291 -3.58 21.23 172.86
N LYS A 292 -3.91 22.43 172.33
CA LYS A 292 -3.66 23.70 173.04
C LYS A 292 -4.76 24.76 173.02
N GLU A 293 -5.74 24.70 172.12
CA GLU A 293 -6.71 25.79 171.94
C GLU A 293 -8.17 25.30 172.14
N ALA A 294 -8.43 24.74 173.33
CA ALA A 294 -9.77 24.39 173.81
C ALA A 294 -10.20 25.24 175.04
N GLU A 295 -9.46 26.32 175.32
CA GLU A 295 -9.73 27.24 176.43
C GLU A 295 -9.59 28.69 175.93
N ILE A 296 -10.70 29.44 176.02
CA ILE A 296 -10.83 30.87 175.67
C ILE A 296 -10.77 31.18 174.17
N GLU A 297 -11.76 30.71 173.42
CA GLU A 297 -12.37 31.55 172.38
C GLU A 297 -13.31 32.56 173.06
N LYS A 298 -12.82 33.78 173.32
CA LYS A 298 -13.65 34.89 173.82
C LYS A 298 -13.07 36.25 173.40
N CYS A 299 -13.90 37.04 172.72
CA CYS A 299 -13.55 38.26 171.96
C CYS A 299 -12.75 37.92 170.68
N LYS A 300 -13.44 37.83 169.53
CA LYS A 300 -13.78 38.95 168.62
C LYS A 300 -12.53 39.48 167.89
N VAL A 301 -12.35 39.18 166.59
CA VAL A 301 -13.12 39.70 165.42
C VAL A 301 -12.78 41.16 165.13
N GLU A 302 -11.90 41.36 164.13
CA GLU A 302 -11.93 42.38 163.06
C GLU A 302 -10.62 42.27 162.24
N GLY A 303 -10.58 42.72 160.98
CA GLY A 303 -9.35 42.71 160.17
C GLY A 303 -9.45 42.30 158.69
N ASP A 304 -10.64 42.21 158.11
CA ASP A 304 -10.80 42.04 156.66
C ASP A 304 -10.20 43.22 155.87
N ILE A 305 -9.74 42.93 154.64
CA ILE A 305 -9.32 43.88 153.60
C ILE A 305 -8.08 44.76 153.96
N LEU A 306 -6.89 44.33 153.49
CA LEU A 306 -5.83 45.29 153.11
C LEU A 306 -4.89 44.79 152.00
N ASN A 307 -4.41 43.54 152.07
CA ASN A 307 -3.21 43.13 151.32
C ASN A 307 -3.43 42.49 149.92
N LEU A 308 -4.65 42.45 149.39
CA LEU A 308 -4.94 42.13 147.98
C LEU A 308 -4.54 43.28 147.01
N LYS A 309 -3.49 44.05 147.35
CA LYS A 309 -3.12 45.31 146.68
C LYS A 309 -1.62 45.47 146.40
N ILE A 310 -0.81 44.43 146.63
CA ILE A 310 0.67 44.50 146.56
C ILE A 310 1.27 43.52 145.53
N GLU A 311 0.60 42.42 145.18
CA GLU A 311 1.26 41.35 144.41
C GLU A 311 1.17 41.51 142.86
N ASN A 312 0.47 42.53 142.36
CA ASN A 312 0.34 42.79 140.92
C ASN A 312 1.63 43.37 140.29
N ASP A 313 2.50 44.00 141.07
CA ASP A 313 3.74 44.63 140.58
C ASP A 313 4.92 43.64 140.39
N LYS A 314 4.83 42.39 140.90
CA LYS A 314 5.90 41.39 140.74
C LYS A 314 6.13 40.94 139.29
N LEU A 315 5.11 41.00 138.43
CA LEU A 315 5.16 40.48 137.06
C LEU A 315 6.05 41.31 136.12
N LYS A 316 6.38 42.56 136.48
CA LYS A 316 7.13 43.48 135.61
C LYS A 316 8.66 43.29 135.64
N TYR A 317 9.19 42.47 136.55
CA TYR A 317 10.64 42.34 136.78
C TYR A 317 11.30 41.10 136.15
N GLN A 318 10.54 40.09 135.72
CA GLN A 318 11.13 38.86 135.14
C GLN A 318 11.32 38.91 133.61
N PHE A 319 10.59 39.77 132.90
CA PHE A 319 10.69 39.86 131.43
C PHE A 319 12.06 40.33 130.94
N SER A 320 12.76 41.15 131.74
CA SER A 320 14.07 41.72 131.40
C SER A 320 15.25 40.74 131.51
N ARG A 321 15.06 39.52 132.03
CA ARG A 321 16.17 38.58 132.34
C ARG A 321 16.31 37.39 131.36
N ILE A 322 15.51 37.36 130.30
CA ILE A 322 15.56 36.32 129.25
C ILE A 322 16.23 36.84 127.96
N LYS A 323 16.38 38.15 127.79
CA LYS A 323 16.97 38.80 126.59
C LYS A 323 18.50 38.82 126.57
N GLU A 324 19.17 38.08 127.45
CA GLU A 324 20.61 38.19 127.74
C GLU A 324 21.28 36.80 127.82
N LYS A 325 20.85 35.82 127.00
CA LYS A 325 21.41 34.45 127.09
C LYS A 325 21.49 33.59 125.83
N PHE A 326 21.34 34.17 124.64
CA PHE A 326 21.69 33.52 123.37
C PHE A 326 22.52 34.48 122.51
N GLY A 327 23.75 34.05 122.19
CA GLY A 327 24.72 34.82 121.40
C GLY A 327 24.55 34.62 119.90
N SER A 328 24.97 35.62 119.13
CA SER A 328 24.88 35.68 117.67
C SER A 328 26.12 35.06 117.01
N GLU A 329 26.12 33.75 116.78
CA GLU A 329 27.27 33.06 116.16
C GLU A 329 26.87 31.87 115.24
N LYS A 330 25.59 31.80 114.83
CA LYS A 330 25.05 30.84 113.84
C LYS A 330 23.87 31.41 113.04
N ILE A 331 24.09 32.56 112.40
CA ILE A 331 23.12 33.17 111.47
C ILE A 331 23.84 33.64 110.19
N ASP A 332 25.01 34.28 110.33
CA ASP A 332 25.72 34.88 109.19
C ASP A 332 26.24 33.86 108.17
N GLU A 333 26.59 32.63 108.60
CA GLU A 333 26.99 31.54 107.68
C GLU A 333 25.83 31.04 106.79
N GLU A 334 24.59 31.00 107.31
CA GLU A 334 23.43 30.60 106.51
C GLU A 334 23.00 31.72 105.55
N ILE A 335 23.10 32.99 105.97
CA ILE A 335 22.82 34.14 105.12
C ILE A 335 23.76 34.18 103.90
N GLN A 336 25.07 33.96 104.09
CA GLN A 336 26.00 33.90 102.94
C GLN A 336 25.72 32.73 102.00
N GLN A 337 25.29 31.57 102.50
CA GLN A 337 24.91 30.45 101.63
C GLN A 337 23.60 30.68 100.86
N ILE A 338 22.68 31.48 101.39
CA ILE A 338 21.46 31.88 100.68
C ILE A 338 21.81 32.88 99.58
N GLU A 339 22.61 33.92 99.89
CA GLU A 339 22.97 34.98 98.93
C GLU A 339 23.77 34.45 97.71
N ILE A 340 24.61 33.43 97.90
CA ILE A 340 25.31 32.74 96.80
C ILE A 340 24.31 31.95 95.93
N LYS A 341 23.41 31.17 96.53
CA LYS A 341 22.41 30.36 95.81
C LYS A 341 21.39 31.22 95.07
N GLU A 342 21.05 32.40 95.56
CA GLU A 342 20.20 33.35 94.83
C GLU A 342 20.92 33.93 93.61
N LYS A 343 22.20 34.29 93.71
CA LYS A 343 22.98 34.76 92.54
C LYS A 343 23.17 33.67 91.48
N GLU A 344 23.47 32.44 91.88
CA GLU A 344 23.51 31.29 90.94
C GLU A 344 22.17 31.07 90.23
N LYS A 345 21.06 31.26 90.96
CA LYS A 345 19.69 31.13 90.43
C LYS A 345 19.28 32.31 89.54
N GLU A 346 19.72 33.53 89.82
CA GLU A 346 19.52 34.69 88.95
C GLU A 346 20.29 34.55 87.63
N GLU A 347 21.56 34.13 87.66
CA GLU A 347 22.36 33.91 86.45
C GLU A 347 21.80 32.75 85.61
N MET A 348 21.29 31.69 86.25
CA MET A 348 20.60 30.58 85.58
C MET A 348 19.25 31.01 84.96
N ASN A 349 18.44 31.79 85.68
CA ASN A 349 17.20 32.37 85.13
C ASN A 349 17.48 33.28 83.93
N LYS A 350 18.53 34.09 84.00
CA LYS A 350 18.96 35.00 82.93
C LYS A 350 19.39 34.24 81.67
N GLN A 351 20.13 33.13 81.81
CA GLN A 351 20.46 32.25 80.70
C GLN A 351 19.21 31.59 80.10
N GLN A 352 18.25 31.13 80.91
CA GLN A 352 16.98 30.60 80.42
C GLN A 352 16.12 31.65 79.70
N ILE A 353 16.12 32.91 80.17
CA ILE A 353 15.42 34.02 79.49
C ILE A 353 16.04 34.28 78.11
N GLU A 354 17.37 34.32 78.00
CA GLU A 354 18.05 34.46 76.70
C GLU A 354 17.79 33.28 75.77
N GLU A 355 17.71 32.05 76.28
CA GLU A 355 17.38 30.86 75.48
C GLU A 355 15.93 30.91 74.98
N ILE A 356 14.98 31.24 75.85
CA ILE A 356 13.56 31.44 75.49
C ILE A 356 13.40 32.54 74.44
N GLU A 357 14.13 33.65 74.56
CA GLU A 357 14.06 34.77 73.59
C GLU A 357 14.65 34.38 72.23
N ARG A 358 15.74 33.60 72.20
CA ARG A 358 16.30 33.01 70.95
C ARG A 358 15.30 32.04 70.30
N SER A 359 14.76 31.10 71.07
CA SER A 359 13.75 30.15 70.58
C SER A 359 12.49 30.85 70.06
N LYS A 360 12.08 31.97 70.68
CA LYS A 360 10.94 32.78 70.24
C LYS A 360 11.20 33.47 68.90
N ILE A 361 12.40 34.00 68.68
CA ILE A 361 12.82 34.56 67.38
C ILE A 361 12.87 33.48 66.29
N GLU A 362 13.35 32.28 66.62
CA GLU A 362 13.41 31.14 65.70
C GLU A 362 12.00 30.62 65.35
N LEU A 363 11.12 30.47 66.33
CA LEU A 363 9.71 30.11 66.12
C LEU A 363 8.96 31.17 65.28
N GLN A 364 9.31 32.44 65.42
CA GLN A 364 8.74 33.53 64.63
C GLN A 364 9.19 33.45 63.17
N ARG A 365 10.49 33.19 62.90
CA ARG A 365 10.99 32.93 61.54
C ARG A 365 10.34 31.70 60.91
N LEU A 366 10.23 30.61 61.64
CA LEU A 366 9.61 29.35 61.17
C LEU A 366 8.13 29.56 60.81
N ASN A 367 7.39 30.38 61.57
CA ASN A 367 6.01 30.74 61.23
C ASN A 367 5.92 31.61 59.96
N GLU A 368 6.84 32.57 59.75
CA GLU A 368 6.88 33.35 58.50
C GLU A 368 7.27 32.51 57.28
N GLU A 369 8.10 31.49 57.46
CA GLU A 369 8.47 30.54 56.40
C GLU A 369 7.30 29.60 56.08
N LEU A 370 6.64 29.03 57.11
CA LEU A 370 5.44 28.21 56.97
C LEU A 370 4.28 28.99 56.30
N LEU A 371 4.14 30.29 56.59
CA LEU A 371 3.15 31.16 55.94
C LEU A 371 3.48 31.36 54.45
N ARG A 372 4.74 31.63 54.11
CA ARG A 372 5.21 31.75 52.72
C ARG A 372 5.06 30.42 51.95
N GLU A 373 5.33 29.29 52.60
CA GLU A 373 5.13 27.96 52.01
C GLU A 373 3.64 27.67 51.76
N ARG A 374 2.76 28.01 52.70
CA ARG A 374 1.31 27.90 52.55
C ARG A 374 0.78 28.78 51.41
N GLU A 375 1.23 30.03 51.31
CA GLU A 375 0.89 30.90 50.18
C GLU A 375 1.39 30.33 48.84
N SER A 376 2.62 29.81 48.80
CA SER A 376 3.19 29.18 47.61
C SER A 376 2.38 27.96 47.16
N LYS A 377 1.99 27.10 48.11
CA LYS A 377 1.11 25.95 47.87
C LYS A 377 -0.28 26.35 47.38
N GLU A 378 -0.89 27.39 47.93
CA GLU A 378 -2.21 27.85 47.47
C GLU A 378 -2.15 28.50 46.07
N ARG A 379 -1.06 29.23 45.76
CA ARG A 379 -0.80 29.76 44.40
C ARG A 379 -0.61 28.62 43.39
N MET A 380 0.25 27.64 43.69
CA MET A 380 0.43 26.45 42.85
C MET A 380 -0.87 25.66 42.70
N LYS A 381 -1.72 25.59 43.73
CA LYS A 381 -3.03 24.93 43.63
C LYS A 381 -3.98 25.67 42.69
N GLN A 382 -4.08 27.01 42.80
CA GLN A 382 -4.89 27.83 41.88
C GLN A 382 -4.36 27.78 40.44
N GLU A 383 -3.05 27.70 40.25
CA GLU A 383 -2.41 27.53 38.94
C GLU A 383 -2.68 26.15 38.36
N ASN A 384 -2.59 25.09 39.16
CA ASN A 384 -2.99 23.73 38.77
C ASN A 384 -4.50 23.62 38.49
N GLU A 385 -5.37 24.32 39.22
CA GLU A 385 -6.81 24.39 38.93
C GLU A 385 -7.09 25.10 37.60
N LYS A 386 -6.38 26.20 37.30
CA LYS A 386 -6.45 26.87 35.98
C LYS A 386 -5.90 26.00 34.84
N LEU A 387 -4.75 25.38 35.01
CA LEU A 387 -4.18 24.44 34.03
C LEU A 387 -5.10 23.23 33.82
N LYS A 388 -5.76 22.75 34.89
CA LYS A 388 -6.76 21.69 34.81
C LYS A 388 -8.00 22.15 34.04
N GLU A 389 -8.51 23.36 34.30
CA GLU A 389 -9.59 23.98 33.50
C GLU A 389 -9.19 24.19 32.04
N GLU A 390 -7.95 24.59 31.73
CA GLU A 390 -7.48 24.73 30.35
C GLU A 390 -7.33 23.37 29.66
N VAL A 391 -6.77 22.37 30.34
CA VAL A 391 -6.73 20.98 29.87
C VAL A 391 -8.13 20.40 29.69
N GLU A 392 -9.10 20.79 30.51
CA GLU A 392 -10.49 20.36 30.43
C GLU A 392 -11.23 21.06 29.27
N LYS A 393 -11.00 22.36 29.06
CA LYS A 393 -11.46 23.11 27.87
C LYS A 393 -10.85 22.56 26.58
N LEU A 394 -9.56 22.21 26.58
CA LEU A 394 -8.86 21.56 25.47
C LEU A 394 -9.31 20.10 25.23
N LYS A 395 -9.81 19.42 26.27
CA LYS A 395 -10.42 18.08 26.15
C LYS A 395 -11.84 18.09 25.61
N ILE A 396 -12.49 19.25 25.44
CA ILE A 396 -13.79 19.36 24.78
C ILE A 396 -13.58 19.57 23.25
N GLN A 397 -12.92 18.60 22.62
CA GLN A 397 -13.60 17.94 21.51
C GLN A 397 -14.26 16.70 22.12
N PRO A 398 -15.59 16.55 22.09
CA PRO A 398 -16.23 15.38 22.67
C PRO A 398 -15.70 14.10 22.02
N ASN A 399 -15.68 13.00 22.77
CA ASN A 399 -15.44 11.67 22.21
C ASN A 399 -16.58 11.32 21.24
N GLN A 400 -16.47 11.77 19.98
CA GLN A 400 -17.43 11.53 18.90
C GLN A 400 -17.33 10.09 18.39
N ASN A 401 -17.28 9.10 19.29
CA ASN A 401 -17.54 7.72 18.96
C ASN A 401 -19.05 7.60 18.67
N PHE A 402 -19.42 7.46 17.41
CA PHE A 402 -20.80 7.25 17.00
C PHE A 402 -21.23 5.82 17.35
N PRO A 403 -22.50 5.59 17.72
CA PRO A 403 -23.00 4.26 18.04
C PRO A 403 -22.85 3.34 16.82
N ILE A 404 -22.18 2.21 17.01
CA ILE A 404 -21.99 1.23 15.95
C ILE A 404 -23.21 0.31 15.90
N SER A 405 -23.70 0.03 14.71
CA SER A 405 -24.83 -0.88 14.47
C SER A 405 -24.67 -1.50 13.09
N ILE A 406 -25.08 -2.76 12.93
CA ILE A 406 -24.77 -3.57 11.75
C ILE A 406 -26.05 -3.98 11.02
N ILE A 407 -26.11 -3.70 9.71
CA ILE A 407 -27.04 -4.32 8.78
C ILE A 407 -26.43 -5.64 8.31
N ASN A 408 -27.04 -6.75 8.72
CA ASN A 408 -26.71 -8.11 8.28
C ASN A 408 -27.94 -8.78 7.66
N GLN A 409 -27.82 -9.20 6.40
CA GLN A 409 -28.90 -9.89 5.68
C GLN A 409 -28.92 -11.40 5.92
N ASP A 410 -27.92 -11.97 6.62
CA ASP A 410 -27.90 -13.37 7.06
C ASP A 410 -27.57 -13.49 8.56
N PRO A 411 -28.59 -13.40 9.44
CA PRO A 411 -28.45 -13.59 10.88
C PRO A 411 -27.95 -15.00 11.30
N SER A 412 -27.96 -16.00 10.40
CA SER A 412 -27.45 -17.35 10.72
C SER A 412 -25.92 -17.46 10.68
N ASP A 413 -25.25 -16.47 10.09
CA ASP A 413 -23.86 -16.57 9.66
C ASP A 413 -22.90 -15.59 10.36
N MET A 414 -23.40 -14.49 10.94
CA MET A 414 -22.60 -13.58 11.75
C MET A 414 -23.26 -13.30 13.10
N GLU A 415 -22.46 -13.45 14.16
CA GLU A 415 -22.78 -13.08 15.53
C GLU A 415 -22.11 -11.76 15.87
N PHE A 416 -22.78 -10.94 16.70
CA PHE A 416 -22.30 -9.64 17.12
C PHE A 416 -22.19 -9.62 18.65
N ALA A 417 -21.02 -9.26 19.15
CA ALA A 417 -20.76 -9.05 20.57
C ALA A 417 -20.32 -7.59 20.79
N ASP A 418 -21.11 -6.85 21.58
CA ASP A 418 -20.65 -5.62 22.20
C ASP A 418 -19.59 -5.96 23.27
N ILE A 419 -18.56 -5.13 23.37
CA ILE A 419 -17.43 -5.30 24.30
C ILE A 419 -17.48 -4.27 25.44
N ASP A 420 -17.84 -3.02 25.14
CA ASP A 420 -17.70 -1.86 26.03
C ASP A 420 -18.67 -0.69 25.72
N GLY A 421 -19.69 -0.92 24.89
CA GLY A 421 -20.62 0.10 24.39
C GLY A 421 -20.08 0.93 23.22
N ILE A 422 -18.84 0.67 22.76
CA ILE A 422 -18.17 1.38 21.67
C ILE A 422 -17.69 0.40 20.60
N GLN A 423 -17.07 -0.71 21.01
CA GLN A 423 -16.45 -1.70 20.16
C GLN A 423 -17.38 -2.89 19.92
N ILE A 424 -17.59 -3.24 18.65
CA ILE A 424 -18.37 -4.42 18.24
C ILE A 424 -17.45 -5.44 17.58
N ARG A 425 -17.47 -6.67 18.11
CA ARG A 425 -16.85 -7.84 17.47
C ARG A 425 -17.88 -8.63 16.68
N ILE A 426 -17.59 -8.79 15.40
CA ILE A 426 -18.29 -9.65 14.45
C ILE A 426 -17.60 -11.02 14.46
N THR A 427 -18.34 -12.12 14.62
CA THR A 427 -17.83 -13.50 14.58
C THR A 427 -18.50 -14.30 13.47
N LYS A 428 -17.71 -14.90 12.57
CA LYS A 428 -18.19 -15.69 11.44
C LYS A 428 -18.56 -17.12 11.84
N LYS A 429 -19.81 -17.54 11.61
CA LYS A 429 -20.35 -18.85 12.02
C LYS A 429 -20.27 -19.95 10.94
N GLN A 430 -20.30 -19.61 9.65
CA GLN A 430 -20.28 -20.59 8.55
C GLN A 430 -19.22 -20.22 7.49
N GLN A 431 -18.76 -21.20 6.70
CA GLN A 431 -17.76 -20.97 5.65
C GLN A 431 -18.46 -20.68 4.32
N LYS A 432 -18.74 -19.40 4.08
CA LYS A 432 -19.41 -18.88 2.88
C LYS A 432 -19.18 -17.39 2.74
N TYR A 433 -19.34 -16.83 1.55
CA TYR A 433 -19.28 -15.39 1.36
C TYR A 433 -20.46 -14.70 2.05
N ASN A 434 -20.15 -13.71 2.90
CA ASN A 434 -21.12 -12.80 3.48
C ASN A 434 -20.43 -11.46 3.78
N THR A 435 -21.13 -10.36 3.52
CA THR A 435 -20.64 -9.00 3.66
C THR A 435 -21.68 -8.16 4.38
N VAL A 436 -21.31 -7.60 5.52
CA VAL A 436 -22.19 -6.75 6.34
C VAL A 436 -21.80 -5.29 6.23
N SER A 437 -22.70 -4.39 6.62
CA SER A 437 -22.48 -2.94 6.54
C SER A 437 -22.91 -2.24 7.83
N LEU A 438 -22.38 -1.05 8.10
CA LEU A 438 -22.89 -0.21 9.18
C LEU A 438 -24.30 0.29 8.87
N SER A 439 -25.16 0.41 9.88
CA SER A 439 -26.45 1.09 9.78
C SER A 439 -26.32 2.61 9.65
N GLN A 440 -25.19 3.17 10.08
CA GLN A 440 -24.90 4.60 9.91
C GLN A 440 -24.61 4.90 8.44
N VAL A 441 -25.50 5.67 7.81
CA VAL A 441 -25.29 6.24 6.47
C VAL A 441 -24.40 7.48 6.60
N MET A 442 -23.42 7.60 5.70
CA MET A 442 -22.52 8.75 5.62
C MET A 442 -23.05 9.72 4.56
N GLU A 443 -23.46 10.91 5.00
CA GLU A 443 -24.12 11.91 4.15
C GLU A 443 -23.36 13.25 4.06
N ASP A 444 -22.65 13.62 5.13
CA ASP A 444 -21.84 14.85 5.19
C ASP A 444 -20.57 14.66 6.04
N GLY A 445 -19.61 15.57 5.85
CA GLY A 445 -18.44 15.72 6.72
C GLY A 445 -17.34 14.69 6.48
N ILE A 446 -16.50 14.51 7.51
CA ILE A 446 -15.33 13.62 7.47
C ILE A 446 -15.51 12.54 8.53
N TRP A 447 -15.35 11.28 8.14
CA TRP A 447 -15.58 10.12 8.99
C TRP A 447 -14.36 9.21 9.00
N SER A 448 -14.01 8.63 10.15
CA SER A 448 -13.02 7.56 10.22
C SER A 448 -13.54 6.37 11.00
N MET A 449 -13.24 5.18 10.49
CA MET A 449 -13.61 3.89 11.09
C MET A 449 -12.36 3.03 11.21
N GLU A 450 -12.04 2.57 12.41
CA GLU A 450 -10.91 1.66 12.68
C GLU A 450 -11.42 0.24 12.98
N SER A 451 -10.77 -0.77 12.40
CA SER A 451 -11.10 -2.19 12.56
C SER A 451 -9.86 -3.07 12.61
N GLU A 452 -9.99 -4.26 13.16
CA GLU A 452 -8.92 -5.25 13.33
C GLU A 452 -9.46 -6.65 13.05
N PHE A 453 -8.71 -7.47 12.31
CA PHE A 453 -9.17 -8.79 11.84
C PHE A 453 -8.36 -9.94 12.43
N GLN A 454 -9.03 -11.02 12.80
CA GLN A 454 -8.40 -12.26 13.24
C GLN A 454 -9.06 -13.44 12.49
N CYS A 455 -8.51 -13.77 11.32
CA CYS A 455 -9.01 -14.81 10.42
C CYS A 455 -8.29 -16.16 10.63
N THR A 456 -9.04 -17.26 10.46
CA THR A 456 -8.60 -18.62 10.79
C THR A 456 -7.75 -19.32 9.72
N THR A 457 -7.77 -18.87 8.46
CA THR A 457 -7.02 -19.52 7.35
C THR A 457 -6.60 -18.47 6.31
N GLY A 458 -5.58 -17.68 6.65
CA GLY A 458 -5.23 -16.47 5.91
C GLY A 458 -6.31 -15.38 6.06
N VAL A 459 -5.99 -14.15 5.65
CA VAL A 459 -6.91 -13.02 5.82
C VAL A 459 -7.83 -12.91 4.61
N ASN A 460 -8.75 -13.88 4.48
CA ASN A 460 -9.84 -13.83 3.51
C ASN A 460 -10.99 -12.97 4.07
N ALA A 461 -10.68 -11.68 4.14
CA ALA A 461 -11.52 -10.61 4.64
C ALA A 461 -11.21 -9.31 3.88
N SER A 462 -12.12 -8.34 3.95
CA SER A 462 -11.90 -7.00 3.38
C SER A 462 -12.79 -5.95 4.04
N ILE A 463 -12.39 -4.68 3.91
CA ILE A 463 -13.19 -3.52 4.33
C ILE A 463 -13.34 -2.53 3.20
N GLY A 464 -14.37 -1.70 3.24
CA GLY A 464 -14.58 -0.67 2.23
C GLY A 464 -15.84 0.14 2.45
N ILE A 465 -16.44 0.58 1.36
CA ILE A 465 -17.74 1.28 1.32
C ILE A 465 -18.70 0.64 0.32
N VAL A 466 -19.99 0.82 0.56
CA VAL A 466 -21.10 0.48 -0.35
C VAL A 466 -22.00 1.69 -0.59
N LYS A 467 -22.57 1.81 -1.79
CA LYS A 467 -23.65 2.76 -2.10
C LYS A 467 -24.84 2.51 -1.19
N ASP A 468 -25.37 3.56 -0.56
CA ASP A 468 -26.46 3.42 0.42
C ASP A 468 -27.75 2.84 -0.19
N SER A 469 -28.00 3.13 -1.47
CA SER A 469 -29.12 2.56 -2.23
C SER A 469 -28.98 1.06 -2.55
N PHE A 470 -27.83 0.43 -2.27
CA PHE A 470 -27.59 -0.98 -2.56
C PHE A 470 -27.79 -1.88 -1.33
N ASN A 471 -28.69 -2.85 -1.47
CA ASN A 471 -28.86 -3.95 -0.53
C ASN A 471 -27.93 -5.10 -0.92
N ILE A 472 -26.99 -5.43 -0.03
CA ILE A 472 -26.01 -6.51 -0.23
C ILE A 472 -26.70 -7.87 -0.09
N PRO A 473 -26.80 -8.70 -1.15
CA PRO A 473 -27.49 -9.99 -1.05
C PRO A 473 -26.59 -11.08 -0.44
N VAL A 474 -27.23 -12.01 0.26
CA VAL A 474 -26.60 -13.13 0.97
C VAL A 474 -25.89 -14.10 0.02
N GLY A 475 -24.74 -14.64 0.42
CA GLY A 475 -24.04 -15.73 -0.26
C GLY A 475 -23.03 -15.30 -1.33
N PHE A 476 -22.89 -13.99 -1.58
CA PHE A 476 -22.00 -13.43 -2.60
C PHE A 476 -20.80 -12.68 -2.00
N GLY A 477 -19.66 -12.78 -2.65
CA GLY A 477 -18.44 -12.04 -2.30
C GLY A 477 -18.43 -10.61 -2.84
N PRO A 478 -17.69 -9.66 -2.24
CA PRO A 478 -17.71 -8.25 -2.65
C PRO A 478 -17.12 -8.00 -4.05
N SER A 479 -16.34 -8.95 -4.59
CA SER A 479 -15.81 -8.93 -5.97
C SER A 479 -16.77 -9.49 -7.02
N GLN A 480 -17.87 -10.13 -6.63
CA GLN A 480 -18.84 -10.74 -7.55
C GLN A 480 -19.84 -9.70 -8.07
N SER A 481 -20.62 -10.06 -9.09
CA SER A 481 -21.70 -9.22 -9.60
C SER A 481 -23.03 -9.58 -8.90
N PRO A 482 -23.86 -8.61 -8.48
CA PRO A 482 -23.78 -7.16 -8.72
C PRO A 482 -23.01 -6.35 -7.66
N GLN A 483 -22.35 -6.99 -6.69
CA GLN A 483 -21.68 -6.32 -5.56
C GLN A 483 -20.57 -5.40 -6.03
N ASN A 484 -19.75 -5.84 -6.97
CA ASN A 484 -18.55 -5.13 -7.44
C ASN A 484 -18.85 -3.79 -8.14
N GLN A 485 -20.07 -3.55 -8.61
CA GLN A 485 -20.50 -2.26 -9.18
C GLN A 485 -20.94 -1.24 -8.10
N ASN A 486 -21.07 -1.70 -6.84
CA ASN A 486 -21.65 -0.95 -5.73
C ASN A 486 -20.77 -0.93 -4.47
N ILE A 487 -19.79 -1.85 -4.37
CA ILE A 487 -18.83 -1.99 -3.28
C ILE A 487 -17.42 -1.80 -3.83
N ALA A 488 -16.65 -0.90 -3.22
CA ALA A 488 -15.20 -0.81 -3.42
C ALA A 488 -14.49 -1.19 -2.11
N PHE A 489 -13.42 -1.98 -2.17
CA PHE A 489 -12.80 -2.55 -0.97
C PHE A 489 -11.27 -2.69 -1.02
N TYR A 490 -10.68 -2.55 0.17
CA TYR A 490 -9.30 -2.79 0.52
C TYR A 490 -9.16 -4.20 1.15
N PRO A 491 -8.30 -5.09 0.61
CA PRO A 491 -8.23 -6.48 1.05
C PRO A 491 -7.28 -6.78 2.22
N GLY A 492 -7.56 -7.90 2.89
CA GLY A 492 -6.59 -8.67 3.64
C GLY A 492 -5.72 -9.59 2.76
N THR A 493 -4.61 -10.08 3.30
CA THR A 493 -3.54 -10.79 2.57
C THR A 493 -3.95 -11.94 1.66
N ALA A 494 -5.08 -12.62 1.90
CA ALA A 494 -5.51 -13.74 1.05
C ALA A 494 -5.99 -13.31 -0.36
N TRP A 495 -6.24 -12.01 -0.58
CA TRP A 495 -6.61 -11.43 -1.87
C TRP A 495 -5.44 -10.71 -2.58
N GLY A 496 -4.31 -10.52 -1.90
CA GLY A 496 -3.13 -9.85 -2.46
C GLY A 496 -3.18 -8.31 -2.46
N ASN A 497 -2.07 -7.71 -2.90
CA ASN A 497 -1.75 -6.28 -2.77
C ASN A 497 -2.42 -5.39 -3.83
N SER A 498 -3.76 -5.42 -3.89
CA SER A 498 -4.54 -4.61 -4.84
C SER A 498 -5.88 -4.14 -4.28
N PHE A 499 -6.24 -2.90 -4.51
CA PHE A 499 -7.56 -2.35 -4.22
C PHE A 499 -8.59 -2.80 -5.27
N TYR A 500 -9.84 -3.09 -4.88
CA TYR A 500 -10.85 -3.66 -5.78
C TYR A 500 -12.08 -2.77 -5.96
N TYR A 501 -12.49 -2.52 -7.22
CA TYR A 501 -13.76 -1.87 -7.55
C TYR A 501 -14.20 -2.12 -9.01
N LYS A 502 -15.51 -2.11 -9.30
CA LYS A 502 -16.11 -2.33 -10.65
C LYS A 502 -15.64 -3.61 -11.38
N GLY A 503 -15.10 -4.58 -10.64
CA GLY A 503 -14.49 -5.80 -11.17
C GLY A 503 -13.02 -5.66 -11.59
N THR A 504 -12.42 -4.47 -11.46
CA THR A 504 -10.99 -4.24 -11.67
C THR A 504 -10.21 -4.31 -10.35
N TYR A 505 -8.89 -4.47 -10.47
CA TYR A 505 -7.95 -4.45 -9.35
C TYR A 505 -6.85 -3.41 -9.63
N THR A 506 -6.58 -2.56 -8.64
CA THR A 506 -5.57 -1.48 -8.70
C THR A 506 -4.43 -1.81 -7.75
N PRO A 507 -3.22 -2.15 -8.25
CA PRO A 507 -2.09 -2.51 -7.40
C PRO A 507 -1.56 -1.29 -6.63
N GLY A 508 -0.78 -1.55 -5.57
CA GLY A 508 -0.06 -0.51 -4.82
C GLY A 508 -0.46 -0.34 -3.35
N VAL A 509 -1.52 -1.04 -2.89
CA VAL A 509 -1.84 -1.15 -1.46
C VAL A 509 -1.14 -2.36 -0.84
N THR A 510 -0.66 -2.24 0.39
CA THR A 510 -0.21 -3.39 1.19
C THR A 510 -1.44 -4.07 1.79
N ALA A 511 -1.70 -5.33 1.49
CA ALA A 511 -2.87 -6.05 2.02
C ALA A 511 -2.73 -6.33 3.53
N PHE A 512 -3.81 -6.23 4.29
CA PHE A 512 -3.75 -6.29 5.76
C PHE A 512 -3.67 -7.72 6.33
N GLY A 513 -2.87 -7.88 7.38
CA GLY A 513 -2.65 -9.13 8.12
C GLY A 513 -3.60 -9.33 9.31
N ASN A 514 -3.45 -10.46 10.00
CA ASN A 514 -4.14 -10.72 11.26
C ASN A 514 -3.62 -9.78 12.36
N ASN A 515 -4.52 -9.37 13.25
CA ASN A 515 -4.29 -8.47 14.38
C ASN A 515 -3.74 -7.08 13.99
N GLN A 516 -3.77 -6.73 12.70
CA GLN A 516 -3.37 -5.39 12.24
C GLN A 516 -4.56 -4.42 12.26
N LYS A 517 -4.28 -3.18 12.61
CA LYS A 517 -5.24 -2.07 12.61
C LYS A 517 -5.39 -1.51 11.21
N VAL A 518 -6.63 -1.54 10.73
CA VAL A 518 -7.03 -1.10 9.40
C VAL A 518 -8.05 0.02 9.55
N ARG A 519 -7.69 1.23 9.13
CA ARG A 519 -8.51 2.43 9.29
C ARG A 519 -8.94 2.98 7.93
N GLN A 520 -10.23 3.30 7.82
CA GLN A 520 -10.81 4.04 6.70
C GLN A 520 -10.96 5.52 7.09
N GLU A 521 -10.80 6.44 6.14
CA GLU A 521 -11.13 7.85 6.31
C GLU A 521 -11.84 8.39 5.07
N LEU A 522 -13.14 8.69 5.23
CA LEU A 522 -14.05 9.17 4.21
C LEU A 522 -14.23 10.69 4.39
N ASP A 523 -13.75 11.49 3.44
CA ASP A 523 -13.96 12.93 3.37
C ASP A 523 -15.01 13.21 2.28
N LEU A 524 -16.27 13.42 2.68
CA LEU A 524 -17.38 13.72 1.77
C LEU A 524 -17.39 15.17 1.28
N GLN A 525 -16.55 16.06 1.84
CA GLN A 525 -16.39 17.42 1.31
C GLN A 525 -15.50 17.43 0.06
N LYS A 526 -14.52 16.50 -0.01
CA LYS A 526 -13.71 16.24 -1.21
C LYS A 526 -14.20 15.07 -2.06
N GLY A 527 -15.14 14.27 -1.54
CA GLY A 527 -15.61 13.04 -2.17
C GLY A 527 -14.53 11.95 -2.26
N THR A 528 -13.73 11.76 -1.21
CA THR A 528 -12.58 10.82 -1.20
C THR A 528 -12.62 9.82 -0.06
N LEU A 529 -12.08 8.61 -0.28
CA LEU A 529 -11.86 7.59 0.74
C LEU A 529 -10.41 7.14 0.76
N HIS A 530 -9.74 7.32 1.90
CA HIS A 530 -8.37 6.90 2.15
C HIS A 530 -8.31 5.70 3.11
N PHE A 531 -7.27 4.88 2.97
CA PHE A 531 -7.01 3.73 3.82
C PHE A 531 -5.68 3.88 4.55
N PHE A 532 -5.60 3.35 5.77
CA PHE A 532 -4.38 3.32 6.58
C PHE A 532 -4.20 1.92 7.18
N LEU A 533 -2.96 1.44 7.21
CA LEU A 533 -2.56 0.18 7.85
C LEU A 533 -1.49 0.50 8.89
N GLU A 534 -1.73 0.15 10.16
CA GLU A 534 -0.90 0.60 11.29
C GLU A 534 -0.62 2.11 11.28
N ASN A 535 -1.66 2.91 10.99
CA ASN A 535 -1.62 4.36 10.78
C ASN A 535 -0.82 4.85 9.55
N VAL A 536 -0.19 3.96 8.76
CA VAL A 536 0.48 4.32 7.50
C VAL A 536 -0.54 4.41 6.36
N GLN A 537 -0.71 5.62 5.81
CA GLN A 537 -1.61 5.89 4.70
C GLN A 537 -1.22 5.11 3.45
N GLN A 538 -2.18 4.46 2.81
CA GLN A 538 -1.99 3.73 1.56
C GLN A 538 -2.04 4.69 0.36
N PRO A 539 -1.28 4.43 -0.72
CA PRO A 539 -1.21 5.34 -1.87
C PRO A 539 -2.43 5.26 -2.79
N VAL A 540 -3.13 4.12 -2.83
CA VAL A 540 -4.38 4.00 -3.58
C VAL A 540 -5.55 4.48 -2.71
N PHE A 541 -6.37 5.38 -3.26
CA PHE A 541 -7.53 5.96 -2.60
C PHE A 541 -8.69 6.08 -3.60
N ILE A 542 -9.94 6.20 -3.11
CA ILE A 542 -11.09 6.48 -3.97
C ILE A 542 -11.28 7.99 -4.07
N GLN A 543 -11.67 8.49 -5.24
CA GLN A 543 -12.23 9.84 -5.42
C GLN A 543 -13.54 9.81 -6.22
N GLY A 544 -14.30 10.90 -6.15
CA GLY A 544 -15.56 11.07 -6.88
C GLY A 544 -16.79 10.52 -6.15
N ILE A 545 -16.70 10.28 -4.84
CA ILE A 545 -17.83 9.87 -4.01
C ILE A 545 -18.73 11.09 -3.77
N HIS A 546 -19.91 11.09 -4.39
CA HIS A 546 -20.87 12.22 -4.27
C HIS A 546 -22.25 11.78 -3.74
N GLU A 547 -22.55 10.48 -3.76
CA GLU A 547 -23.74 9.89 -3.14
C GLU A 547 -23.47 9.36 -1.73
N LYS A 548 -24.56 9.06 -1.02
CA LYS A 548 -24.55 8.48 0.33
C LYS A 548 -23.93 7.08 0.32
N VAL A 549 -23.10 6.78 1.32
CA VAL A 549 -22.41 5.48 1.44
C VAL A 549 -22.43 4.92 2.86
N ARG A 550 -22.26 3.61 3.01
CA ARG A 550 -22.09 2.90 4.29
C ARG A 550 -20.75 2.16 4.31
N PHE A 551 -20.05 2.10 5.44
CA PHE A 551 -18.85 1.25 5.57
C PHE A 551 -19.24 -0.24 5.58
N ILE A 552 -18.41 -1.10 5.00
CA ILE A 552 -18.63 -2.56 4.88
C ILE A 552 -17.47 -3.41 5.41
N PHE A 553 -17.81 -4.63 5.82
CA PHE A 553 -16.91 -5.66 6.32
C PHE A 553 -17.28 -7.01 5.70
N HIS A 554 -16.31 -7.70 5.10
CA HIS A 554 -16.45 -9.03 4.51
C HIS A 554 -15.50 -10.01 5.22
N MET A 555 -15.98 -11.24 5.45
CA MET A 555 -15.17 -12.37 5.93
C MET A 555 -15.69 -13.67 5.29
N PHE A 556 -14.81 -14.64 5.03
CA PHE A 556 -15.20 -15.93 4.41
C PHE A 556 -15.21 -17.12 5.39
N TYR A 557 -14.10 -17.34 6.12
CA TYR A 557 -13.89 -18.56 6.90
C TYR A 557 -14.56 -18.56 8.29
N THR A 558 -15.16 -19.68 8.67
CA THR A 558 -15.69 -19.93 10.02
C THR A 558 -14.66 -19.63 11.11
N GLY A 559 -15.10 -19.05 12.22
CA GLY A 559 -14.27 -18.69 13.37
C GLY A 559 -13.42 -17.42 13.17
N SER A 560 -13.40 -16.85 11.97
CA SER A 560 -12.81 -15.53 11.72
C SER A 560 -13.59 -14.46 12.47
N THR A 561 -12.89 -13.46 13.00
CA THR A 561 -13.52 -12.30 13.66
C THR A 561 -13.01 -10.97 13.09
N CYS A 562 -13.85 -9.95 13.21
CA CYS A 562 -13.52 -8.56 12.95
C CYS A 562 -13.96 -7.74 14.17
N THR A 563 -13.05 -7.00 14.81
CA THR A 563 -13.40 -6.06 15.88
C THR A 563 -13.37 -4.65 15.32
N ILE A 564 -14.53 -3.99 15.29
CA ILE A 564 -14.64 -2.58 14.94
C ILE A 564 -14.27 -1.78 16.19
N ARG A 565 -13.14 -1.07 16.15
CA ARG A 565 -12.54 -0.38 17.30
C ARG A 565 -13.11 1.00 17.55
N SER A 566 -13.51 1.72 16.50
CA SER A 566 -14.29 2.96 16.63
C SER A 566 -14.91 3.39 15.30
N LEU A 567 -16.00 4.16 15.38
CA LEU A 567 -16.52 4.99 14.31
C LEU A 567 -16.54 6.43 14.81
N LYS A 568 -15.86 7.35 14.11
CA LYS A 568 -15.71 8.76 14.50
C LYS A 568 -16.06 9.70 13.37
N LYS A 569 -16.63 10.86 13.70
CA LYS A 569 -16.63 12.03 12.82
C LYS A 569 -15.43 12.91 13.19
N LEU A 570 -14.76 13.49 12.21
CA LEU A 570 -13.53 14.27 12.38
C LEU A 570 -13.77 15.75 12.04
N ALA A 571 -13.13 16.64 12.79
CA ALA A 571 -13.17 18.09 12.53
C ALA A 571 -12.30 18.51 11.33
N ALA A 572 -11.31 17.69 10.96
CA ALA A 572 -10.38 17.88 9.85
C ALA A 572 -9.90 16.51 9.33
N PRO A 573 -9.47 16.39 8.06
CA PRO A 573 -8.91 15.16 7.53
C PRO A 573 -7.50 14.93 8.10
N THR A 574 -7.13 13.67 8.31
CA THR A 574 -5.75 13.25 8.63
C THR A 574 -5.01 12.70 7.41
N ALA A 575 -5.73 12.36 6.33
CA ALA A 575 -5.15 11.99 5.05
C ALA A 575 -4.36 13.16 4.45
N VAL A 576 -3.06 12.92 4.19
CA VAL A 576 -2.16 13.87 3.53
C VAL A 576 -2.07 13.58 2.04
N GLN A 577 -1.62 14.57 1.26
CA GLN A 577 -1.31 14.38 -0.16
C GLN A 577 0.11 13.80 -0.31
N MET A 578 0.26 12.74 -1.11
CA MET A 578 1.52 12.00 -1.30
C MET A 578 1.87 11.92 -2.79
N GLY A 579 3.15 12.08 -3.14
CA GLY A 579 3.58 12.18 -4.54
C GLY A 579 3.40 10.91 -5.39
N ASN A 580 3.08 9.77 -4.76
CA ASN A 580 2.83 8.47 -5.39
C ASN A 580 1.36 8.02 -5.29
N GLN A 581 0.43 8.94 -4.99
CA GLN A 581 -1.00 8.62 -4.88
C GLN A 581 -1.63 8.21 -6.21
N GLN A 582 -2.53 7.22 -6.16
CA GLN A 582 -3.32 6.74 -7.29
C GLN A 582 -4.81 6.77 -6.97
N ALA A 583 -5.57 7.56 -7.73
CA ALA A 583 -7.00 7.78 -7.51
C ALA A 583 -7.86 6.81 -8.32
N VAL A 584 -8.61 5.95 -7.64
CA VAL A 584 -9.66 5.10 -8.24
C VAL A 584 -10.95 5.89 -8.31
N GLN A 585 -11.59 5.93 -9.48
CA GLN A 585 -12.84 6.67 -9.69
C GLN A 585 -14.04 5.83 -9.23
N TRP A 586 -14.87 6.42 -8.36
CA TRP A 586 -16.13 5.86 -7.88
C TRP A 586 -17.19 5.70 -8.99
#